data_AF-A0A2K3LLI4-F1
#
_entry.id   AF-A0A2K3LLI4-F1
#
_cell.length_a   1.000
_cell.length_b   1.000
_cell.length_c   1.000
_cell.angle_alpha   90.00
_cell.angle_beta   90.00
_cell.angle_gamma   90.00
#
_symmetry.space_group_name_H-M   'P 1'
#
loop_
_entity.id
_entity.type
_entity.pdbx_description
1 polymer ?
#
loop_
_entity_poly.entity_id
_entity_poly.type
_entity_poly.pdbx_seq_one_letter_code
_entity_poly.pdbx_strand_id
1 'polypeptide(L)'
;YPAINKPAAVLHWLNHANIDAEFIVILDADMIMRGPITPWEFKAAKGRPVSTPYDYLIGCDNELAKLHTSHPEACDKVGGVIIMHIDDLRKFALLWLHKTEEVRADRTHYSKNITGDTYESGWISEMYGYSFGAAELKLRHTINKEIMIYPGYIFEPSINYRVFHYGLQFSVGNWSFDKAEWRETDLVNKCWAKFPEPPDPSTLDHDDEKSLKQNLLSIECIKTLNEALNLHHERRGCNRGSSLSTSKEDTTEGSVIKEEE
;
A
#
# COMPACT_ATOMS: atom_id res chain seq x y z
N TYR A 1 8.64 9.29 1.62
CA TYR A 1 7.21 9.62 1.83
C TYR A 1 6.96 9.70 3.33
N PRO A 2 6.94 10.90 3.93
CA PRO A 2 6.58 11.05 5.35
C PRO A 2 5.12 10.69 5.59
N ALA A 3 4.82 9.99 6.69
CA ALA A 3 3.48 9.60 7.14
C ALA A 3 2.65 10.80 7.66
N ILE A 4 2.55 11.83 6.83
CA ILE A 4 1.74 13.05 6.97
C ILE A 4 1.24 13.52 5.60
N ASN A 5 1.88 13.07 4.53
CA ASN A 5 1.56 13.51 3.18
C ASN A 5 0.12 13.15 2.78
N LYS A 6 -0.39 11.97 3.17
CA LYS A 6 -1.76 11.53 2.84
C LYS A 6 -2.83 12.48 3.42
N PRO A 7 -2.90 12.73 4.74
CA PRO A 7 -3.90 13.65 5.30
C PRO A 7 -3.74 15.08 4.78
N ALA A 8 -2.50 15.57 4.65
CA ALA A 8 -2.25 16.91 4.11
C ALA A 8 -2.70 17.04 2.65
N ALA A 9 -2.43 16.03 1.81
CA ALA A 9 -2.86 16.01 0.41
C ALA A 9 -4.37 15.94 0.28
N VAL A 10 -5.06 15.14 1.11
CA VAL A 10 -6.52 15.05 1.11
C VAL A 10 -7.15 16.37 1.52
N LEU A 11 -6.66 17.00 2.60
CA LEU A 11 -7.14 18.32 3.04
C LEU A 11 -6.91 19.39 1.96
N HIS A 12 -5.71 19.41 1.36
CA HIS A 12 -5.39 20.32 0.27
C HIS A 12 -6.32 20.10 -0.92
N TRP A 13 -6.50 18.85 -1.36
CA TRP A 13 -7.38 18.50 -2.48
C TRP A 13 -8.82 18.97 -2.24
N LEU A 14 -9.38 18.72 -1.05
CA LEU A 14 -10.74 19.17 -0.68
C LEU A 14 -10.94 20.69 -0.79
N ASN A 15 -9.89 21.48 -0.50
CA ASN A 15 -9.96 22.94 -0.53
C ASN A 15 -9.85 23.52 -1.95
N HIS A 16 -9.42 22.73 -2.94
CA HIS A 16 -9.12 23.23 -4.29
C HIS A 16 -9.91 22.53 -5.39
N ALA A 17 -10.40 21.31 -5.15
CA ALA A 17 -11.17 20.56 -6.13
C ALA A 17 -12.63 21.03 -6.18
N ASN A 18 -13.19 21.12 -7.38
CA ASN A 18 -14.63 21.17 -7.55
C ASN A 18 -15.18 19.74 -7.52
N ILE A 19 -15.97 19.41 -6.50
CA ILE A 19 -16.38 18.02 -6.20
C ILE A 19 -17.90 17.90 -6.38
N ASP A 20 -18.30 17.12 -7.37
CA ASP A 20 -19.69 16.70 -7.64
C ASP A 20 -19.99 15.26 -7.15
N ALA A 21 -18.96 14.51 -6.76
CA ALA A 21 -19.06 13.16 -6.24
C ALA A 21 -19.66 13.10 -4.82
N GLU A 22 -20.57 12.16 -4.58
CA GLU A 22 -21.16 11.89 -3.26
C GLU A 22 -20.22 11.12 -2.33
N PHE A 23 -19.45 10.18 -2.91
CA PHE A 23 -18.48 9.35 -2.19
C PHE A 23 -17.09 9.51 -2.76
N ILE A 24 -16.11 9.57 -1.87
CA ILE A 24 -14.69 9.61 -2.21
C ILE A 24 -14.06 8.27 -1.82
N VAL A 25 -13.31 7.70 -2.75
CA VAL A 25 -12.46 6.52 -2.51
C VAL A 25 -11.02 6.98 -2.42
N ILE A 26 -10.37 6.74 -1.29
CA ILE A 26 -8.96 7.07 -1.03
C ILE A 26 -8.17 5.76 -0.99
N LEU A 27 -7.13 5.67 -1.81
CA LEU A 27 -6.26 4.50 -1.96
C LEU A 27 -4.80 4.90 -1.70
N ASP A 28 -3.97 3.94 -1.34
CA ASP A 28 -2.52 4.13 -1.29
C ASP A 28 -1.90 3.98 -2.69
N ALA A 29 -0.73 4.60 -2.89
CA ALA A 29 -0.06 4.61 -4.20
C ALA A 29 0.51 3.24 -4.62
N ASP A 30 0.62 2.31 -3.67
CA ASP A 30 1.05 0.92 -3.85
C ASP A 30 -0.13 -0.05 -3.90
N MET A 31 -1.21 0.39 -4.55
CA MET A 31 -2.41 -0.40 -4.79
C MET A 31 -2.67 -0.62 -6.28
N ILE A 32 -3.14 -1.82 -6.63
CA ILE A 32 -3.57 -2.18 -7.98
C ILE A 32 -5.07 -2.44 -7.97
N MET A 33 -5.79 -1.75 -8.84
CA MET A 33 -7.23 -1.99 -9.04
C MET A 33 -7.45 -3.27 -9.85
N ARG A 34 -8.14 -4.25 -9.25
CA ARG A 34 -8.57 -5.49 -9.89
C ARG A 34 -10.01 -5.44 -10.39
N GLY A 35 -10.79 -4.46 -9.94
CA GLY A 35 -12.17 -4.28 -10.33
C GLY A 35 -12.76 -2.98 -9.80
N PRO A 36 -14.01 -2.66 -10.16
CA PRO A 36 -14.68 -1.45 -9.68
C PRO A 36 -14.87 -1.49 -8.16
N ILE A 37 -14.74 -0.31 -7.53
CA ILE A 37 -15.15 -0.08 -6.14
C ILE A 37 -16.44 0.74 -6.18
N THR A 38 -17.55 0.10 -5.86
CA THR A 38 -18.86 0.76 -5.83
C THR A 38 -19.27 0.98 -4.36
N PRO A 39 -19.43 2.22 -3.88
CA PRO A 39 -19.62 2.50 -2.45
C PRO A 39 -20.76 1.72 -1.77
N TRP A 40 -21.92 1.62 -2.41
CA TRP A 40 -23.09 0.93 -1.85
C TRP A 40 -22.97 -0.60 -1.83
N GLU A 41 -22.15 -1.20 -2.70
CA GLU A 41 -21.85 -2.65 -2.63
C GLU A 41 -21.16 -2.99 -1.31
N PHE A 42 -20.37 -2.04 -0.78
CA PHE A 42 -19.68 -2.17 0.50
C PHE A 42 -20.40 -1.52 1.68
N LYS A 43 -21.66 -1.08 1.49
CA LYS A 43 -22.52 -0.46 2.52
C LYS A 43 -21.96 0.86 3.07
N ALA A 44 -21.21 1.62 2.25
CA ALA A 44 -20.83 2.98 2.60
C ALA A 44 -22.06 3.87 2.71
N ALA A 45 -22.10 4.70 3.75
CA ALA A 45 -23.15 5.70 3.94
C ALA A 45 -22.60 6.90 4.72
N LYS A 46 -23.34 8.01 4.72
CA LYS A 46 -23.04 9.15 5.59
C LYS A 46 -23.03 8.73 7.06
N GLY A 47 -21.99 9.13 7.80
CA GLY A 47 -21.67 8.70 9.16
C GLY A 47 -21.12 7.26 9.28
N ARG A 48 -21.04 6.52 8.17
CA ARG A 48 -20.64 5.11 8.11
C ARG A 48 -19.66 4.86 6.95
N PRO A 49 -18.41 5.34 7.06
CA PRO A 49 -17.37 5.04 6.09
C PRO A 49 -17.10 3.53 6.01
N VAL A 50 -16.48 3.09 4.92
CA VAL A 50 -15.99 1.71 4.76
C VAL A 50 -14.48 1.75 4.76
N SER A 51 -13.86 0.79 5.45
CA SER A 51 -12.41 0.64 5.40
C SER A 51 -11.97 -0.80 5.60
N THR A 52 -10.71 -1.10 5.28
CA THR A 52 -10.13 -2.44 5.48
C THR A 52 -9.55 -2.58 6.91
N PRO A 53 -9.55 -3.80 7.50
CA PRO A 53 -9.02 -4.01 8.84
C PRO A 53 -7.50 -3.90 8.87
N TYR A 54 -6.97 -3.10 9.79
CA TYR A 54 -5.54 -2.96 10.08
C TYR A 54 -5.26 -3.51 11.49
N ASP A 55 -5.35 -4.82 11.64
CA ASP A 55 -5.35 -5.50 12.95
C ASP A 55 -4.01 -5.38 13.72
N TYR A 56 -2.94 -4.95 13.06
CA TYR A 56 -1.66 -4.67 13.71
C TYR A 56 -1.68 -3.36 14.51
N LEU A 57 -2.66 -2.48 14.31
CA LEU A 57 -2.86 -1.30 15.14
C LEU A 57 -3.46 -1.73 16.49
N ILE A 58 -2.71 -1.67 17.58
CA ILE A 58 -3.21 -2.06 18.90
C ILE A 58 -3.63 -0.87 19.78
N GLY A 59 -3.31 0.35 19.35
CA GLY A 59 -3.48 1.59 20.11
C GLY A 59 -4.92 2.03 20.35
N CYS A 60 -5.87 1.51 19.57
CA CYS A 60 -7.30 1.72 19.85
C CYS A 60 -7.75 1.03 21.15
N ASP A 61 -7.04 -0.02 21.59
CA ASP A 61 -7.44 -0.87 22.72
C ASP A 61 -6.63 -0.59 23.99
N ASN A 62 -5.81 0.48 24.02
CA ASN A 62 -4.92 0.80 25.14
C ASN A 62 -4.90 2.30 25.50
N GLU A 63 -3.90 2.74 26.26
CA GLU A 63 -3.75 4.14 26.68
C GLU A 63 -3.62 5.14 25.53
N LEU A 64 -3.10 4.73 24.37
CA LEU A 64 -2.86 5.62 23.23
C LEU A 64 -4.16 6.29 22.76
N ALA A 65 -5.27 5.53 22.68
CA ALA A 65 -6.58 6.10 22.36
C ALA A 65 -7.04 7.12 23.40
N LYS A 66 -6.81 6.88 24.69
CA LYS A 66 -7.22 7.80 25.75
C LYS A 66 -6.40 9.09 25.75
N LEU A 67 -5.17 9.04 25.26
CA LEU A 67 -4.30 10.20 25.11
C LEU A 67 -4.71 11.06 23.91
N HIS A 68 -5.08 10.41 22.80
CA HIS A 68 -5.24 11.08 21.51
C HIS A 68 -6.68 11.23 21.02
N THR A 69 -7.67 10.70 21.73
CA THR A 69 -9.08 10.98 21.44
C THR A 69 -9.96 11.10 22.68
N SER A 70 -10.97 11.97 22.58
CA SER A 70 -12.04 12.10 23.56
C SER A 70 -13.08 10.96 23.49
N HIS A 71 -13.03 10.15 22.42
CA HIS A 71 -13.97 9.08 22.12
C HIS A 71 -13.25 7.74 21.84
N PRO A 72 -12.48 7.18 22.79
CA PRO A 72 -11.76 5.92 22.59
C PRO A 72 -12.69 4.77 22.21
N GLU A 73 -13.96 4.78 22.64
CA GLU A 73 -14.99 3.80 22.26
C GLU A 73 -15.39 3.86 20.78
N ALA A 74 -14.94 4.89 20.05
CA ALA A 74 -15.16 5.10 18.62
C ALA A 74 -13.91 4.85 17.76
N CYS A 75 -12.81 4.38 18.34
CA CYS A 75 -11.59 4.06 17.61
C CYS A 75 -11.71 2.71 16.89
N ASP A 76 -11.78 2.75 15.56
CA ASP A 76 -11.72 1.55 14.72
C ASP A 76 -10.28 1.33 14.21
N LYS A 77 -9.81 0.07 14.22
CA LYS A 77 -8.49 -0.34 13.71
C LYS A 77 -8.54 -0.56 12.19
N VAL A 78 -8.50 0.53 11.44
CA VAL A 78 -8.78 0.51 10.01
C VAL A 78 -7.80 1.35 9.19
N GLY A 79 -7.65 1.00 7.92
CA GLY A 79 -6.89 1.78 6.95
C GLY A 79 -6.95 1.18 5.55
N GLY A 80 -5.97 1.53 4.71
CA GLY A 80 -5.84 1.04 3.34
C GLY A 80 -6.83 1.72 2.41
N VAL A 81 -7.85 0.96 1.98
CA VAL A 81 -8.95 1.50 1.18
C VAL A 81 -9.94 2.21 2.10
N ILE A 82 -10.20 3.49 1.85
CA ILE A 82 -11.21 4.28 2.56
C ILE A 82 -12.30 4.68 1.56
N ILE A 83 -13.57 4.39 1.89
CA ILE A 83 -14.74 4.88 1.14
C ILE A 83 -15.56 5.74 2.09
N MET A 84 -15.68 7.04 1.79
CA MET A 84 -16.30 8.00 2.70
C MET A 84 -17.23 8.96 1.96
N HIS A 85 -18.37 9.26 2.56
CA HIS A 85 -19.28 10.28 2.03
C HIS A 85 -18.60 11.67 2.12
N ILE A 86 -18.75 12.51 1.10
CA ILE A 86 -18.04 13.79 0.98
C ILE A 86 -18.29 14.73 2.18
N ASP A 87 -19.51 14.76 2.72
CA ASP A 87 -19.83 15.57 3.91
C ASP A 87 -19.09 15.14 5.17
N ASP A 88 -18.80 13.85 5.33
CA ASP A 88 -18.01 13.36 6.45
C ASP A 88 -16.54 13.71 6.23
N LEU A 89 -16.06 13.49 5.01
CA LEU A 89 -14.68 13.80 4.62
C LEU A 89 -14.33 15.28 4.84
N ARG A 90 -15.26 16.21 4.52
CA ARG A 90 -15.09 17.65 4.78
C ARG A 90 -14.89 18.01 6.24
N LYS A 91 -15.53 17.28 7.16
CA LYS A 91 -15.35 17.46 8.62
C LYS A 91 -14.11 16.75 9.12
N PHE A 92 -13.83 15.59 8.54
CA PHE A 92 -12.78 14.67 8.96
C PHE A 92 -11.38 15.11 8.57
N ALA A 93 -11.18 15.68 7.37
CA ALA A 93 -9.84 15.85 6.81
C ALA A 93 -8.89 16.72 7.67
N LEU A 94 -9.41 17.78 8.30
CA LEU A 94 -8.60 18.60 9.21
C LEU A 94 -8.24 17.84 10.49
N LEU A 95 -9.19 17.06 11.03
CA LEU A 95 -8.96 16.23 12.22
C LEU A 95 -7.93 15.14 11.93
N TRP A 96 -8.00 14.51 10.77
CA TRP A 96 -7.00 13.52 10.35
C TRP A 96 -5.60 14.11 10.35
N LEU A 97 -5.40 15.26 9.69
CA LEU A 97 -4.10 15.94 9.68
C LEU A 97 -3.63 16.31 11.09
N HIS A 98 -4.49 16.95 11.86
CA HIS A 98 -4.15 17.40 13.21
C HIS A 98 -3.80 16.23 14.13
N LYS A 99 -4.58 15.15 14.11
CA LYS A 99 -4.32 13.95 14.92
C LYS A 99 -3.08 13.20 14.45
N THR A 100 -2.79 13.18 13.15
CA THR A 100 -1.51 12.66 12.65
C THR A 100 -0.32 13.46 13.21
N GLU A 101 -0.40 14.78 13.23
CA GLU A 101 0.65 15.64 13.81
C GLU A 101 0.80 15.42 15.31
N GLU A 102 -0.31 15.32 16.03
CA GLU A 102 -0.37 15.08 17.48
C GLU A 102 0.31 13.75 17.85
N VAL A 103 -0.09 12.64 17.22
CA VAL A 103 0.52 11.32 17.43
C VAL A 103 1.99 11.36 17.02
N ARG A 104 2.34 12.07 15.95
CA ARG A 104 3.73 12.14 15.48
C ARG A 104 4.64 12.96 16.41
N ALA A 105 4.08 13.89 17.17
CA ALA A 105 4.80 14.63 18.20
C ALA A 105 5.03 13.78 19.46
N ASP A 106 4.15 12.82 19.74
CA ASP A 106 4.23 11.92 20.88
C ASP A 106 5.20 10.74 20.65
N ARG A 107 6.48 11.07 20.57
CA ARG A 107 7.57 10.09 20.42
C ARG A 107 7.72 9.18 21.64
N THR A 108 7.13 9.55 22.79
CA THR A 108 7.24 8.75 24.02
C THR A 108 6.42 7.46 23.96
N HIS A 109 5.37 7.42 23.13
CA HIS A 109 4.48 6.26 23.03
C HIS A 109 4.67 5.45 21.74
N TYR A 110 5.79 5.62 21.03
CA TYR A 110 6.05 4.91 19.76
C TYR A 110 6.32 3.42 19.88
N SER A 111 6.53 2.92 21.09
CA SER A 111 6.93 1.53 21.28
C SER A 111 5.95 0.56 20.61
N LYS A 112 6.50 -0.55 20.10
CA LYS A 112 5.72 -1.58 19.40
C LYS A 112 4.59 -2.14 20.26
N ASN A 113 4.78 -2.18 21.58
CA ASN A 113 3.78 -2.68 22.53
C ASN A 113 2.60 -1.72 22.75
N ILE A 114 2.72 -0.47 22.31
CA ILE A 114 1.65 0.54 22.42
C ILE A 114 1.01 0.78 21.06
N THR A 115 1.81 0.85 20.00
CA THR A 115 1.34 1.26 18.66
C THR A 115 1.22 0.08 17.71
N GLY A 116 1.94 -1.02 17.93
CA GLY A 116 2.11 -2.06 16.92
C GLY A 116 3.09 -1.68 15.80
N ASP A 117 3.73 -0.50 15.87
CA ASP A 117 4.78 -0.10 14.92
C ASP A 117 6.00 -1.01 15.12
N THR A 118 6.23 -1.90 14.17
CA THR A 118 7.38 -2.82 14.24
C THR A 118 8.71 -2.09 14.18
N TYR A 119 8.75 -0.89 13.61
CA TYR A 119 9.97 -0.09 13.49
C TYR A 119 10.10 0.99 14.56
N GLU A 120 9.10 1.16 15.44
CA GLU A 120 9.07 2.14 16.54
C GLU A 120 9.46 3.57 16.08
N SER A 121 9.12 3.91 14.84
CA SER A 121 9.64 5.08 14.13
C SER A 121 8.60 6.18 13.96
N GLY A 122 7.34 5.91 14.30
CA GLY A 122 6.20 6.77 14.03
C GLY A 122 5.71 6.65 12.59
N TRP A 123 6.01 5.53 11.93
CA TRP A 123 5.58 5.27 10.55
C TRP A 123 4.05 5.19 10.46
N ILE A 124 3.40 4.63 11.50
CA ILE A 124 1.95 4.43 11.54
C ILE A 124 1.18 5.61 12.18
N SER A 125 1.83 6.75 12.44
CA SER A 125 1.16 7.94 12.99
C SER A 125 0.04 8.47 12.08
N GLU A 126 0.18 8.30 10.77
CA GLU A 126 -0.89 8.63 9.81
C GLU A 126 -2.14 7.77 10.05
N MET A 127 -1.96 6.46 10.20
CA MET A 127 -3.03 5.49 10.43
C MET A 127 -3.73 5.75 11.77
N TYR A 128 -2.97 6.06 12.83
CA TYR A 128 -3.56 6.47 14.09
C TYR A 128 -4.27 7.82 14.02
N GLY A 129 -3.71 8.78 13.28
CA GLY A 129 -4.37 10.04 13.01
C GLY A 129 -5.71 9.86 12.31
N TYR A 130 -5.81 8.88 11.40
CA TYR A 130 -7.07 8.50 10.77
C TYR A 130 -8.06 7.98 11.82
N SER A 131 -7.69 6.93 12.56
CA SER A 131 -8.56 6.28 13.54
C SER A 131 -9.03 7.24 14.64
N PHE A 132 -8.13 8.04 15.21
CA PHE A 132 -8.48 9.02 16.25
C PHE A 132 -9.27 10.20 15.68
N GLY A 133 -8.92 10.71 14.49
CA GLY A 133 -9.68 11.77 13.83
C GLY A 133 -11.12 11.34 13.50
N ALA A 134 -11.32 10.08 13.11
CA ALA A 134 -12.64 9.52 12.84
C ALA A 134 -13.45 9.32 14.13
N ALA A 135 -12.76 8.92 15.21
CA ALA A 135 -13.35 8.77 16.54
C ALA A 135 -13.87 10.11 17.10
N GLU A 136 -13.18 11.23 16.88
CA GLU A 136 -13.67 12.57 17.27
C GLU A 136 -15.04 12.91 16.64
N LEU A 137 -15.30 12.39 15.43
CA LEU A 137 -16.58 12.54 14.74
C LEU A 137 -17.56 11.38 15.02
N LYS A 138 -17.16 10.41 15.85
CA LYS A 138 -17.90 9.18 16.15
C LYS A 138 -18.34 8.41 14.90
N LEU A 139 -17.52 8.47 13.84
CA LEU A 139 -17.75 7.69 12.63
C LEU A 139 -17.67 6.19 12.98
N ARG A 140 -18.57 5.39 12.43
CA ARG A 140 -18.59 3.93 12.65
C ARG A 140 -18.31 3.22 11.35
N HIS A 141 -17.17 2.56 11.26
CA HIS A 141 -16.79 1.94 10.00
C HIS A 141 -17.59 0.67 9.71
N THR A 142 -17.94 0.46 8.45
CA THR A 142 -18.13 -0.90 7.93
C THR A 142 -16.75 -1.45 7.62
N ILE A 143 -16.24 -2.31 8.48
CA ILE A 143 -14.93 -2.95 8.30
C ILE A 143 -15.10 -4.11 7.32
N ASN A 144 -14.42 -4.03 6.17
CA ASN A 144 -14.60 -5.01 5.10
C ASN A 144 -13.24 -5.55 4.63
N LYS A 145 -12.99 -6.84 4.93
CA LYS A 145 -11.78 -7.58 4.55
C LYS A 145 -11.78 -8.09 3.10
N GLU A 146 -12.88 -7.91 2.38
CA GLU A 146 -13.10 -8.48 1.04
C GLU A 146 -12.75 -7.48 -0.08
N ILE A 147 -12.50 -6.21 0.27
CA ILE A 147 -12.16 -5.16 -0.70
C ILE A 147 -10.73 -5.30 -1.19
N MET A 148 -9.81 -5.55 -0.26
CA MET A 148 -8.36 -5.46 -0.47
C MET A 148 -7.68 -6.73 0.04
N ILE A 149 -6.65 -7.17 -0.67
CA ILE A 149 -5.77 -8.25 -0.23
C ILE A 149 -4.30 -7.90 -0.46
N TYR A 150 -3.46 -8.28 0.49
CA TYR A 150 -2.01 -8.28 0.29
C TYR A 150 -1.60 -9.56 -0.47
N PRO A 151 -0.79 -9.46 -1.53
CA PRO A 151 -0.15 -10.64 -2.11
C PRO A 151 0.56 -11.48 -1.05
N GLY A 152 0.54 -12.80 -1.19
CA GLY A 152 1.09 -13.72 -0.20
C GLY A 152 0.26 -13.92 1.07
N TYR A 153 -0.87 -13.23 1.26
CA TYR A 153 -1.80 -13.53 2.36
C TYR A 153 -2.72 -14.70 2.02
N ILE A 154 -3.31 -15.31 3.06
CA ILE A 154 -4.29 -16.38 2.89
C ILE A 154 -5.49 -15.86 2.10
N PHE A 155 -5.70 -16.46 0.94
CA PHE A 155 -6.78 -16.14 0.03
C PHE A 155 -8.05 -16.96 0.30
N GLU A 156 -9.21 -16.33 0.10
CA GLU A 156 -10.52 -16.96 0.12
C GLU A 156 -11.10 -17.00 -1.31
N PRO A 157 -11.23 -18.19 -1.92
CA PRO A 157 -11.67 -18.35 -3.32
C PRO A 157 -13.02 -17.75 -3.67
N SER A 158 -13.91 -17.63 -2.70
CA SER A 158 -15.24 -17.04 -2.90
C SER A 158 -15.23 -15.51 -2.98
N ILE A 159 -14.13 -14.84 -2.60
CA ILE A 159 -14.03 -13.38 -2.57
C ILE A 159 -13.40 -12.85 -3.85
N ASN A 160 -14.09 -11.89 -4.47
CA ASN A 160 -13.55 -11.11 -5.57
C ASN A 160 -12.92 -9.79 -5.07
N TYR A 161 -11.69 -9.87 -4.59
CA TYR A 161 -10.94 -8.70 -4.11
C TYR A 161 -10.80 -7.64 -5.21
N ARG A 162 -11.13 -6.39 -4.87
CA ARG A 162 -11.09 -5.25 -5.79
C ARG A 162 -9.73 -4.58 -5.86
N VAL A 163 -8.88 -4.77 -4.85
CA VAL A 163 -7.59 -4.10 -4.74
C VAL A 163 -6.50 -5.07 -4.28
N PHE A 164 -5.34 -5.06 -4.95
CA PHE A 164 -4.10 -5.55 -4.36
C PHE A 164 -3.40 -4.43 -3.62
N HIS A 165 -2.86 -4.71 -2.45
CA HIS A 165 -1.93 -3.81 -1.75
C HIS A 165 -0.55 -4.47 -1.69
N TYR A 166 0.40 -4.03 -2.51
CA TYR A 166 1.74 -4.64 -2.60
C TYR A 166 2.76 -3.91 -1.71
N GLY A 167 2.31 -3.47 -0.54
CA GLY A 167 3.13 -2.69 0.40
C GLY A 167 4.07 -3.53 1.27
N LEU A 168 3.88 -4.84 1.33
CA LEU A 168 4.65 -5.78 2.15
C LEU A 168 5.39 -6.80 1.27
N GLN A 169 6.47 -7.36 1.82
CA GLN A 169 7.17 -8.47 1.20
C GLN A 169 6.27 -9.72 1.08
N PHE A 170 6.37 -10.42 -0.05
CA PHE A 170 5.75 -11.73 -0.24
C PHE A 170 6.64 -12.66 -1.09
N SER A 171 6.34 -13.95 -1.07
CA SER A 171 7.11 -14.98 -1.77
C SER A 171 6.23 -15.97 -2.51
N VAL A 172 6.76 -16.55 -3.58
CA VAL A 172 6.19 -17.67 -4.34
C VAL A 172 7.32 -18.67 -4.59
N GLY A 173 7.33 -19.77 -3.82
CA GLY A 173 8.46 -20.70 -3.81
C GLY A 173 9.75 -20.00 -3.37
N ASN A 174 10.80 -20.11 -4.20
CA ASN A 174 12.10 -19.47 -3.94
C ASN A 174 12.19 -18.02 -4.45
N TRP A 175 11.15 -17.52 -5.10
CA TRP A 175 11.09 -16.14 -5.59
C TRP A 175 10.40 -15.27 -4.54
N SER A 176 10.85 -14.02 -4.40
CA SER A 176 10.25 -13.05 -3.50
C SER A 176 10.22 -11.65 -4.12
N PHE A 177 9.35 -10.81 -3.58
CA PHE A 177 9.27 -9.40 -3.93
C PHE A 177 9.01 -8.57 -2.68
N ASP A 178 9.81 -7.53 -2.49
CA ASP A 178 9.55 -6.44 -1.56
C ASP A 178 9.71 -5.11 -2.29
N LYS A 179 8.62 -4.31 -2.32
CA LYS A 179 8.63 -2.96 -2.90
C LYS A 179 9.74 -2.08 -2.32
N ALA A 180 10.10 -2.26 -1.05
CA ALA A 180 11.13 -1.46 -0.39
C ALA A 180 12.52 -1.61 -1.05
N GLU A 181 12.82 -2.74 -1.69
CA GLU A 181 14.08 -2.99 -2.40
C GLU A 181 14.21 -2.17 -3.69
N TRP A 182 13.10 -1.63 -4.21
CA TRP A 182 13.05 -0.96 -5.52
C TRP A 182 12.95 0.57 -5.42
N ARG A 183 13.10 1.14 -4.21
CA ARG A 183 12.94 2.59 -3.96
C ARG A 183 13.87 3.48 -4.79
N GLU A 184 15.10 3.02 -5.00
CA GLU A 184 16.15 3.77 -5.70
C GLU A 184 16.32 3.32 -7.16
N THR A 185 15.52 2.35 -7.62
CA THR A 185 15.61 1.83 -8.99
C THR A 185 14.68 2.62 -9.91
N ASP A 186 15.25 3.27 -10.92
CA ASP A 186 14.48 3.97 -11.93
C ASP A 186 13.87 2.99 -12.96
N LEU A 187 12.67 2.49 -12.66
CA LEU A 187 11.89 1.63 -13.55
C LEU A 187 11.06 2.40 -14.56
N VAL A 188 10.86 3.71 -14.36
CA VAL A 188 9.92 4.54 -15.12
C VAL A 188 10.62 5.24 -16.29
N ASN A 189 11.84 5.73 -16.10
CA ASN A 189 12.59 6.44 -17.13
C ASN A 189 13.58 5.56 -17.89
N LYS A 190 14.07 4.48 -17.29
CA LYS A 190 14.91 3.52 -17.99
C LYS A 190 14.03 2.65 -18.87
N CYS A 191 14.14 2.82 -20.19
CA CYS A 191 13.35 2.06 -21.15
C CYS A 191 13.41 0.56 -20.90
N TRP A 192 12.24 -0.07 -20.90
CA TRP A 192 12.03 -1.51 -20.71
C TRP A 192 12.50 -2.07 -19.36
N ALA A 193 12.81 -1.20 -18.39
CA ALA A 193 13.03 -1.62 -17.02
C ALA A 193 11.73 -2.14 -16.41
N LYS A 194 11.85 -3.21 -15.64
CA LYS A 194 10.73 -3.94 -15.01
C LYS A 194 11.20 -4.62 -13.73
N PHE A 195 10.24 -5.06 -12.92
CA PHE A 195 10.51 -5.90 -11.76
C PHE A 195 10.92 -7.33 -12.19
N PRO A 196 11.57 -8.12 -11.30
CA PRO A 196 11.92 -9.50 -11.58
C PRO A 196 10.68 -10.30 -11.97
N GLU A 197 10.82 -11.14 -12.99
CA GLU A 197 9.70 -11.99 -13.42
C GLU A 197 9.35 -12.98 -12.30
N PRO A 198 8.05 -13.12 -11.96
CA PRO A 198 7.62 -14.14 -11.02
C PRO A 198 7.72 -15.53 -11.67
N PRO A 199 7.66 -16.62 -10.88
CA PRO A 199 7.69 -17.98 -11.41
C PRO A 199 6.57 -18.25 -12.43
N ASP A 200 6.83 -19.17 -13.37
CA ASP A 200 5.79 -19.62 -14.29
C ASP A 200 4.71 -20.38 -13.50
N PRO A 201 3.42 -20.02 -13.62
CA PRO A 201 2.30 -20.77 -13.04
C PRO A 201 2.37 -22.29 -13.23
N SER A 202 2.92 -22.79 -14.35
CA SER A 202 3.02 -24.24 -14.61
C SER A 202 4.11 -24.94 -13.78
N THR A 203 4.95 -24.19 -13.07
CA THR A 203 6.03 -24.70 -12.22
C THR A 203 5.65 -24.75 -10.74
N LEU A 204 4.43 -24.30 -10.40
CA LEU A 204 3.93 -24.33 -9.04
C LEU A 204 3.54 -25.75 -8.62
N ASP A 205 3.54 -25.98 -7.31
CA ASP A 205 2.94 -27.17 -6.74
C ASP A 205 1.41 -27.12 -6.92
N HIS A 206 0.86 -28.19 -7.48
CA HIS A 206 -0.57 -28.34 -7.78
C HIS A 206 -1.31 -29.23 -6.77
N ASP A 207 -0.60 -29.82 -5.80
CA ASP A 207 -1.19 -30.74 -4.83
C ASP A 207 -1.99 -30.01 -3.75
N ASP A 208 -1.61 -28.76 -3.42
CA ASP A 208 -2.36 -27.87 -2.53
C ASP A 208 -3.07 -26.77 -3.33
N GLU A 209 -4.36 -26.97 -3.59
CA GLU A 209 -5.21 -26.01 -4.32
C GLU A 209 -5.23 -24.61 -3.68
N LYS A 210 -5.15 -24.54 -2.34
CA LYS A 210 -5.21 -23.26 -1.62
C LYS A 210 -3.90 -22.49 -1.79
N SER A 211 -2.77 -23.17 -1.59
CA SER A 211 -1.43 -22.61 -1.85
C SER A 211 -1.27 -22.20 -3.31
N LEU A 212 -1.72 -23.04 -4.24
CA LEU A 212 -1.69 -22.75 -5.67
C LEU A 212 -2.46 -21.45 -5.98
N LYS A 213 -3.70 -21.31 -5.53
CA LYS A 213 -4.51 -20.10 -5.76
C LYS A 213 -3.88 -18.85 -5.16
N GLN A 214 -3.32 -18.95 -3.96
CA GLN A 214 -2.59 -17.85 -3.31
C GLN A 214 -1.37 -17.43 -4.13
N ASN A 215 -0.58 -18.38 -4.60
CA ASN A 215 0.59 -18.13 -5.44
C ASN A 215 0.21 -17.50 -6.79
N LEU A 216 -0.88 -17.97 -7.41
CA LEU A 216 -1.37 -17.40 -8.67
C LEU A 216 -1.76 -15.92 -8.55
N LEU A 217 -2.37 -15.52 -7.43
CA LEU A 217 -2.68 -14.11 -7.16
C LEU A 217 -1.44 -13.26 -6.91
N SER A 218 -0.46 -13.80 -6.18
CA SER A 218 0.83 -13.14 -5.99
C SER A 218 1.56 -12.92 -7.31
N ILE A 219 1.51 -13.91 -8.21
CA ILE A 219 2.03 -13.82 -9.58
C ILE A 219 1.25 -12.77 -10.39
N GLU A 220 -0.09 -12.76 -10.32
CA GLU A 220 -0.96 -11.78 -10.99
C GLU A 220 -0.54 -10.34 -10.63
N CYS A 221 -0.27 -10.08 -9.35
CA CYS A 221 0.16 -8.77 -8.88
C CYS A 221 1.42 -8.25 -9.61
N ILE A 222 2.50 -9.04 -9.66
CA ILE A 222 3.74 -8.60 -10.34
C ILE A 222 3.60 -8.57 -11.86
N LYS A 223 2.89 -9.54 -12.45
CA LYS A 223 2.63 -9.52 -13.89
C LYS A 223 1.89 -8.24 -14.29
N THR A 224 0.92 -7.81 -13.49
CA THR A 224 0.17 -6.57 -13.72
C THR A 224 1.09 -5.33 -13.63
N LEU A 225 1.99 -5.27 -12.64
CA LEU A 225 2.97 -4.17 -12.53
C LEU A 225 3.91 -4.13 -13.73
N ASN A 226 4.46 -5.28 -14.14
CA ASN A 226 5.37 -5.37 -15.28
C ASN A 226 4.68 -5.04 -16.61
N GLU A 227 3.42 -5.45 -16.78
CA GLU A 227 2.61 -5.08 -17.94
C GLU A 227 2.36 -3.57 -17.99
N ALA A 228 2.01 -2.95 -16.86
CA ALA A 228 1.83 -1.50 -16.77
C ALA A 228 3.11 -0.73 -17.12
N LEU A 229 4.28 -1.18 -16.64
CA LEU A 229 5.57 -0.61 -17.00
C LEU A 229 5.86 -0.77 -18.50
N ASN A 230 5.60 -1.94 -19.07
CA ASN A 230 5.76 -2.19 -20.50
C ASN A 230 4.92 -1.22 -21.34
N LEU A 231 3.63 -1.09 -21.03
CA LEU A 231 2.72 -0.15 -21.69
C LEU A 231 3.17 1.31 -21.52
N HIS A 232 3.71 1.67 -20.35
CA HIS A 232 4.28 3.00 -20.11
C HIS A 232 5.47 3.27 -21.04
N HIS A 233 6.41 2.32 -21.16
CA HIS A 233 7.59 2.44 -22.03
C HIS A 233 7.22 2.50 -23.52
N GLU A 234 6.21 1.74 -23.95
CA GLU A 234 5.65 1.83 -25.30
C GLU A 234 5.10 3.22 -25.59
N ARG A 235 4.30 3.78 -24.68
CA ARG A 235 3.74 5.14 -24.82
C ARG A 235 4.80 6.23 -24.82
N ARG A 236 5.95 6.00 -24.17
CA ARG A 236 7.10 6.92 -24.19
C ARG A 236 7.92 6.84 -25.47
N GLY A 237 7.63 5.90 -26.38
CA GLY A 237 8.38 5.73 -27.62
C GLY A 237 9.77 5.13 -27.38
N CYS A 238 9.92 4.29 -26.36
CA CYS A 238 11.17 3.55 -26.16
C CYS A 238 11.46 2.68 -27.40
N ASN A 239 12.65 2.83 -27.99
CA ASN A 239 13.06 1.98 -29.10
C ASN A 239 13.54 0.63 -28.57
N ARG A 240 12.94 -0.48 -29.04
CA ARG A 240 13.41 -1.84 -28.69
C ARG A 240 14.79 -2.18 -29.27
N GLY A 241 15.32 -1.32 -30.16
CA GLY A 241 16.61 -1.51 -30.84
C GLY A 241 17.84 -1.01 -30.09
N SER A 242 17.71 -0.21 -29.02
CA SER A 242 18.87 0.38 -28.31
C SER A 242 19.30 -0.37 -27.04
N SER A 243 18.57 -1.41 -26.62
CA SER A 243 18.87 -2.20 -25.43
C SER A 243 19.88 -3.34 -25.66
N LEU A 244 20.38 -3.51 -26.90
CA LEU A 244 21.36 -4.53 -27.27
C LEU A 244 22.81 -4.02 -27.36
N SER A 245 23.08 -2.73 -27.13
CA SER A 245 24.40 -2.12 -27.41
C SER A 245 25.28 -1.81 -26.19
N THR A 246 24.99 -2.33 -25.00
CA THR A 246 25.89 -2.18 -23.84
C THR A 246 26.15 -3.52 -23.16
N SER A 247 26.90 -4.39 -23.85
CA SER A 247 27.59 -5.54 -23.24
C SER A 247 28.69 -6.09 -24.14
N LYS A 248 29.48 -5.23 -24.78
CA LYS A 248 30.77 -5.61 -25.36
C LYS A 248 31.72 -4.42 -25.33
N GLU A 249 32.50 -4.31 -24.27
CA GLU A 249 33.87 -3.77 -24.23
C GLU A 249 34.34 -3.77 -22.78
N ASP A 250 35.00 -4.86 -22.38
CA ASP A 250 36.30 -4.84 -21.68
C ASP A 250 36.69 -6.27 -21.29
N THR A 251 37.20 -7.02 -22.26
CA THR A 251 38.03 -8.21 -22.01
C THR A 251 39.02 -8.36 -23.16
N THR A 252 40.24 -7.86 -22.94
CA THR A 252 41.58 -8.29 -23.41
C THR A 252 42.49 -7.05 -23.36
N GLU A 253 43.72 -7.03 -22.89
CA GLU A 253 44.71 -8.04 -22.51
C GLU A 253 45.86 -7.28 -21.82
N GLY A 254 46.62 -7.92 -20.93
CA GLY A 254 47.82 -7.31 -20.37
C GLY A 254 48.51 -8.07 -19.24
N SER A 255 48.75 -9.36 -19.43
CA SER A 255 49.68 -10.13 -18.59
C SER A 255 51.11 -9.60 -18.77
N VAL A 256 51.72 -9.08 -17.69
CA VAL A 256 53.19 -9.10 -17.53
C VAL A 256 53.51 -9.47 -16.09
N ILE A 257 54.05 -10.67 -15.97
CA ILE A 257 54.75 -11.25 -14.82
C ILE A 257 55.99 -10.38 -14.52
N LYS A 258 56.25 -10.08 -13.23
CA LYS A 258 57.61 -9.87 -12.74
C LYS A 258 57.80 -10.50 -11.36
N GLU A 259 58.87 -11.28 -11.30
CA GLU A 259 59.48 -11.98 -10.17
C GLU A 259 60.16 -11.01 -9.18
N GLU A 260 60.32 -11.51 -7.95
CA GLU A 260 61.40 -11.32 -6.96
C GLU A 260 62.04 -9.92 -6.77
N GLU A 261 61.80 -9.31 -5.60
CA GLU A 261 62.75 -9.21 -4.46
C GLU A 261 62.01 -8.76 -3.18
#